data_AF-A0A8D8JNF3-F1
#
_entry.id   AF-A0A8D8JNF3-F1
#
_cell.length_a   1.000
_cell.length_b   1.000
_cell.length_c   1.000
_cell.angle_alpha   90.00
_cell.angle_beta   90.00
_cell.angle_gamma   90.00
#
_symmetry.space_group_name_H-M   'P 1'
#
loop_
_entity.id
_entity.type
_entity.pdbx_description
1 polymer ?
#
loop_
_entity_poly.entity_id
_entity_poly.type
_entity_poly.pdbx_seq_one_letter_code
_entity_poly.pdbx_strand_id
1 'polypeptide(L)'
;VKRLRSGVDGRLRMLTTPDNRELLPQSTDPNDGCNEASMNAAGKYCFESGDDRSNENLHLTSMHLIWARHHNNLTGELKKVNPEWDDERLFQEARRILAAQMQHITYSEFVPVIIGANNSDQ
;
A
#
# COMPACT_ATOMS: atom_id res chain seq x y z
N VAL A 1 6.66 -0.18 -9.68
CA VAL A 1 5.26 0.26 -9.47
C VAL A 1 4.26 -0.38 -10.45
N LYS A 2 4.48 -0.39 -11.77
CA LYS A 2 3.52 -0.99 -12.74
C LYS A 2 3.07 -2.41 -12.36
N ARG A 3 3.98 -3.26 -11.88
CA ARG A 3 3.69 -4.62 -11.40
C ARG A 3 2.65 -4.70 -10.28
N LEU A 4 2.52 -3.67 -9.43
CA LEU A 4 1.61 -3.66 -8.28
C LEU A 4 0.19 -3.20 -8.64
N ARG A 5 -0.02 -2.71 -9.88
CA ARG A 5 -1.32 -2.22 -10.34
C ARG A 5 -2.13 -3.35 -10.93
N SER A 6 -3.44 -3.28 -10.72
CA SER A 6 -4.41 -4.17 -11.39
C SER A 6 -4.60 -3.81 -12.86
N GLY A 7 -4.37 -2.54 -13.22
CA GLY A 7 -4.68 -1.99 -14.55
C GLY A 7 -6.17 -1.73 -14.77
N VAL A 8 -6.97 -1.81 -13.71
CA VAL A 8 -8.42 -1.57 -13.74
C VAL A 8 -8.77 -0.52 -12.68
N ASP A 9 -9.48 0.53 -13.09
CA ASP A 9 -9.99 1.62 -12.25
C ASP A 9 -8.95 2.24 -11.30
N GLY A 10 -7.69 2.30 -11.72
CA GLY A 10 -6.57 2.85 -10.98
C GLY A 10 -6.16 2.03 -9.76
N ARG A 11 -6.72 0.83 -9.55
CA ARG A 11 -6.55 0.03 -8.33
C ARG A 11 -5.19 -0.66 -8.28
N LEU A 12 -4.67 -0.84 -7.07
CA LEU A 12 -3.62 -1.79 -6.75
C LEU A 12 -4.15 -3.23 -6.74
N ARG A 13 -3.31 -4.20 -7.09
CA ARG A 13 -3.63 -5.63 -6.94
C ARG A 13 -3.74 -5.98 -5.47
N MET A 14 -4.71 -6.82 -5.14
CA MET A 14 -4.92 -7.37 -3.80
C MET A 14 -5.07 -8.89 -3.89
N LEU A 15 -4.62 -9.60 -2.85
CA LEU A 15 -4.97 -10.99 -2.64
C LEU A 15 -6.34 -11.03 -1.94
N THR A 16 -7.33 -11.70 -2.53
CA THR A 16 -8.63 -11.89 -1.89
C THR A 16 -8.67 -13.25 -1.22
N THR A 17 -8.87 -13.28 0.10
CA THR A 17 -9.00 -14.51 0.87
C THR A 17 -10.40 -15.14 0.67
N PRO A 18 -10.58 -16.44 1.00
CA PRO A 18 -11.89 -17.11 0.86
C PRO A 18 -13.04 -16.45 1.63
N ASP A 19 -12.73 -15.72 2.71
CA ASP A 19 -13.68 -14.93 3.49
C ASP A 19 -13.76 -13.45 3.04
N ASN A 20 -13.35 -13.17 1.79
CA ASN A 20 -13.48 -11.90 1.10
C ASN A 20 -12.73 -10.72 1.78
N ARG A 21 -11.59 -10.99 2.41
CA ARG A 21 -10.68 -9.94 2.90
C ARG A 21 -9.59 -9.68 1.88
N GLU A 22 -9.31 -8.40 1.65
CA GLU A 22 -8.21 -7.98 0.77
C GLU A 22 -6.89 -7.91 1.58
N LEU A 23 -5.90 -8.70 1.20
CA LEU A 23 -4.51 -8.61 1.68
C LEU A 23 -3.61 -8.05 0.56
N LEU A 24 -2.37 -7.74 0.91
CA LEU A 24 -1.36 -7.41 -0.11
C LEU A 24 -1.20 -8.59 -1.08
N PRO A 25 -0.80 -8.35 -2.33
CA PRO A 25 -0.56 -9.43 -3.29
C PRO A 25 0.58 -10.33 -2.80
N GLN A 26 0.51 -11.63 -3.10
CA GLN A 26 1.59 -12.56 -2.79
C GLN A 26 2.83 -12.24 -3.64
N SER A 27 4.01 -12.20 -3.01
CA SER A 27 5.28 -12.13 -3.71
C SER A 27 5.59 -13.46 -4.39
N THR A 28 6.08 -13.38 -5.62
CA THR A 28 6.52 -14.55 -6.41
C THR A 28 8.05 -14.59 -6.55
N ASP A 29 8.78 -13.72 -5.84
CA ASP A 29 10.23 -13.69 -5.87
C ASP A 29 10.79 -14.77 -4.94
N PRO A 30 11.45 -15.82 -5.46
CA PRO A 30 12.00 -16.88 -4.61
C PRO A 30 13.20 -16.42 -3.77
N ASN A 31 13.76 -15.22 -4.03
CA ASN A 31 14.95 -14.71 -3.35
C ASN A 31 14.65 -13.63 -2.30
N ASP A 32 13.38 -13.39 -1.95
CA ASP A 32 12.99 -12.38 -0.95
C ASP A 32 13.14 -12.85 0.51
N GLY A 33 13.76 -14.01 0.73
CA GLY A 33 14.10 -14.56 2.04
C GLY A 33 12.96 -15.29 2.77
N CYS A 34 11.74 -15.27 2.21
CA CYS A 34 10.56 -15.86 2.83
C CYS A 34 9.73 -16.73 1.88
N ASN A 35 9.93 -16.62 0.57
CA ASN A 35 9.33 -17.51 -0.44
C ASN A 35 10.23 -18.68 -0.85
N GLU A 36 11.01 -19.24 0.08
CA GLU A 36 11.70 -20.50 -0.16
C GLU A 36 10.71 -21.62 -0.51
N ALA A 37 11.14 -22.60 -1.32
CA ALA A 37 10.27 -23.72 -1.73
C ALA A 37 9.68 -24.48 -0.53
N SER A 38 10.45 -24.60 0.56
CA SER A 38 10.02 -25.22 1.82
C SER A 38 8.91 -24.42 2.52
N MET A 39 8.99 -23.10 2.51
CA MET A 39 8.00 -22.19 3.12
C MET A 39 6.72 -22.16 2.30
N ASN A 40 6.84 -22.06 0.98
CA ASN A 40 5.70 -22.13 0.07
C ASN A 40 4.93 -23.46 0.21
N ALA A 41 5.65 -24.59 0.32
CA ALA A 41 5.05 -25.89 0.56
C ALA A 41 4.30 -25.97 1.90
N ALA A 42 4.72 -25.18 2.90
CA ALA A 42 4.05 -25.04 4.19
C ALA A 42 2.91 -23.99 4.19
N GLY A 43 2.55 -23.45 3.02
CA GLY A 43 1.52 -22.41 2.87
C GLY A 43 1.93 -21.04 3.41
N LYS A 44 3.24 -20.81 3.61
CA LYS A 44 3.79 -19.52 4.02
C LYS A 44 4.28 -18.78 2.79
N TYR A 45 4.07 -17.47 2.79
CA TYR A 45 4.48 -16.60 1.70
C TYR A 45 4.68 -15.18 2.19
N CYS A 46 5.46 -14.42 1.44
CA CYS A 46 5.58 -12.99 1.62
C CYS A 46 4.61 -12.20 0.77
N PHE A 47 4.38 -10.97 1.18
CA PHE A 47 3.62 -9.99 0.43
C PHE A 47 4.52 -9.16 -0.50
N GLU A 48 4.02 -8.85 -1.67
CA GLU A 48 4.64 -7.92 -2.61
C GLU A 48 4.15 -6.49 -2.32
N SER A 49 5.07 -5.55 -2.21
CA SER A 49 4.74 -4.14 -1.95
C SER A 49 5.66 -3.18 -2.71
N GLY A 50 5.52 -1.88 -2.46
CA GLY A 50 6.43 -0.86 -2.98
C GLY A 50 7.81 -0.83 -2.31
N ASP A 51 7.96 -1.48 -1.15
CA ASP A 51 9.22 -1.62 -0.39
C ASP A 51 9.47 -3.09 -0.04
N ASP A 52 10.69 -3.56 -0.28
CA ASP A 52 11.05 -4.98 -0.13
C ASP A 52 11.06 -5.43 1.34
N ARG A 53 11.12 -4.49 2.30
CA ARG A 53 11.12 -4.78 3.75
C ARG A 53 9.71 -4.85 4.33
N SER A 54 8.68 -4.72 3.51
CA SER A 54 7.29 -4.76 3.98
C SER A 54 6.92 -6.02 4.79
N ASN A 55 7.71 -7.10 4.69
CA ASN A 55 7.52 -8.35 5.42
C ASN A 55 8.44 -8.52 6.65
N GLU A 56 9.25 -7.52 7.00
CA GLU A 56 10.22 -7.60 8.11
C GLU A 56 9.53 -7.86 9.46
N ASN A 57 8.37 -7.25 9.69
CA ASN A 57 7.53 -7.53 10.84
C ASN A 57 6.05 -7.24 10.53
N LEU A 58 5.16 -7.87 11.32
CA LEU A 58 3.72 -7.78 11.12
C LEU A 58 3.16 -6.34 11.18
N HIS A 59 3.74 -5.46 12.01
CA HIS A 59 3.27 -4.09 12.13
C HIS A 59 3.54 -3.30 10.85
N LEU A 60 4.75 -3.44 10.30
CA LEU A 60 5.12 -2.81 9.03
C LEU A 60 4.24 -3.34 7.88
N THR A 61 4.05 -4.66 7.79
CA THR A 61 3.14 -5.27 6.81
C THR A 61 1.72 -4.71 6.92
N SER A 62 1.22 -4.55 8.14
CA SER A 62 -0.11 -4.00 8.40
C SER A 62 -0.22 -2.55 7.93
N MET A 63 0.81 -1.73 8.14
CA MET A 63 0.86 -0.36 7.63
C MET A 63 0.82 -0.31 6.09
N HIS A 64 1.61 -1.15 5.41
CA HIS A 64 1.55 -1.27 3.94
C HIS A 64 0.16 -1.66 3.45
N LEU A 65 -0.49 -2.61 4.12
CA LEU A 65 -1.85 -3.06 3.79
C LEU A 65 -2.89 -1.95 3.96
N ILE A 66 -2.82 -1.19 5.05
CA ILE A 66 -3.73 -0.06 5.32
C ILE A 66 -3.65 0.96 4.17
N TRP A 67 -2.44 1.37 3.79
CA TRP A 67 -2.25 2.33 2.71
C TRP A 67 -2.70 1.78 1.34
N ALA A 68 -2.46 0.50 1.06
CA ALA A 68 -2.92 -0.12 -0.18
C ALA A 68 -4.46 -0.17 -0.28
N ARG A 69 -5.15 -0.56 0.80
CA ARG A 69 -6.62 -0.51 0.86
C ARG A 69 -7.14 0.91 0.74
N HIS A 70 -6.49 1.87 1.39
CA HIS A 70 -6.88 3.28 1.31
C HIS A 70 -6.71 3.85 -0.10
N HIS A 71 -5.64 3.49 -0.82
CA HIS A 71 -5.50 3.82 -2.25
C HIS A 71 -6.69 3.32 -3.06
N ASN A 72 -7.07 2.05 -2.89
CA ASN A 72 -8.19 1.44 -3.61
C ASN A 72 -9.56 2.03 -3.21
N ASN A 73 -9.70 2.51 -1.98
CA ASN A 73 -10.87 3.27 -1.55
C ASN A 73 -10.92 4.63 -2.26
N LEU A 74 -9.80 5.37 -2.27
CA LEU A 74 -9.70 6.66 -2.97
C LEU A 74 -10.00 6.54 -4.46
N THR A 75 -9.49 5.52 -5.16
CA THR A 75 -9.80 5.35 -6.59
C THR A 75 -11.28 5.07 -6.82
N GLY A 76 -11.93 4.28 -5.95
CA GLY A 76 -13.37 4.04 -5.98
C GLY A 76 -14.18 5.32 -5.82
N GLU A 77 -13.84 6.17 -4.84
CA GLU A 77 -14.51 7.46 -4.63
C GLU A 77 -14.25 8.44 -5.78
N LEU A 78 -13.01 8.51 -6.28
CA LEU A 78 -12.67 9.35 -7.42
C LEU A 78 -13.42 8.96 -8.69
N LYS A 79 -13.59 7.65 -8.94
CA LYS A 79 -14.34 7.13 -10.10
C LYS A 79 -15.83 7.46 -10.02
N LYS A 80 -16.43 7.40 -8.83
CA LYS A 80 -17.84 7.80 -8.62
C LYS A 80 -18.06 9.26 -8.97
N VAL A 81 -17.15 10.14 -8.56
CA VAL A 81 -17.23 11.59 -8.82
C VAL A 81 -16.82 11.94 -10.25
N ASN A 82 -15.89 11.17 -10.84
CA ASN A 82 -15.35 11.40 -12.18
C ASN A 82 -15.46 10.12 -13.06
N PRO A 83 -16.66 9.78 -13.56
CA PRO A 83 -16.87 8.55 -14.32
C PRO A 83 -16.02 8.42 -15.58
N GLU A 84 -15.64 9.55 -16.20
CA GLU A 84 -14.86 9.59 -17.45
C GLU A 84 -13.35 9.42 -17.25
N TRP A 85 -12.85 9.39 -16.01
CA TRP A 85 -11.42 9.21 -15.77
C TRP A 85 -10.98 7.78 -16.09
N ASP A 86 -9.83 7.68 -16.77
CA ASP A 86 -9.18 6.42 -17.11
C ASP A 86 -8.36 5.85 -15.93
N ASP A 87 -7.86 4.62 -16.11
CA ASP A 87 -7.08 3.90 -15.09
C ASP A 87 -5.84 4.70 -14.62
N GLU A 88 -5.13 5.33 -15.54
CA GLU A 88 -3.92 6.10 -15.22
C GLU A 88 -4.26 7.34 -14.40
N ARG A 89 -5.28 8.09 -14.81
CA ARG A 89 -5.71 9.30 -14.10
C ARG A 89 -6.16 8.98 -12.68
N LEU A 90 -6.97 7.93 -12.51
CA LEU A 90 -7.44 7.49 -11.19
C LEU A 90 -6.27 7.08 -10.30
N PHE A 91 -5.33 6.28 -10.82
CA PHE A 91 -4.16 5.85 -10.06
C PHE A 91 -3.31 7.04 -9.59
N GLN A 92 -3.01 7.99 -10.49
CA GLN A 92 -2.14 9.11 -10.15
C GLN A 92 -2.80 10.08 -9.18
N GLU A 93 -4.10 10.37 -9.32
CA GLU A 93 -4.80 11.27 -8.40
C GLU A 93 -4.98 10.63 -7.02
N ALA A 94 -5.33 9.34 -6.93
CA ALA A 94 -5.36 8.62 -5.65
C ALA A 94 -3.98 8.61 -4.97
N ARG A 95 -2.92 8.34 -5.73
CA ARG A 95 -1.54 8.38 -5.23
C ARG A 95 -1.15 9.77 -4.73
N ARG A 96 -1.55 10.83 -5.43
CA ARG A 96 -1.26 12.22 -5.05
C ARG A 96 -1.92 12.59 -3.72
N ILE A 97 -3.19 12.20 -3.54
CA ILE A 97 -3.92 12.42 -2.28
C ILE A 97 -3.26 11.65 -1.14
N LEU A 98 -2.95 10.37 -1.36
CA LEU A 98 -2.33 9.51 -0.35
C LEU A 98 -0.95 10.05 0.06
N ALA A 99 -0.15 10.53 -0.89
CA ALA A 99 1.13 11.19 -0.59
C ALA A 99 0.95 12.45 0.28
N ALA A 100 -0.03 13.30 -0.03
CA ALA A 100 -0.34 14.48 0.77
C ALA A 100 -0.79 14.12 2.21
N GLN A 101 -1.59 13.06 2.36
CA GLN A 101 -2.02 12.56 3.67
C GLN A 101 -0.84 12.04 4.49
N MET A 102 0.04 11.23 3.88
CA MET A 102 1.25 10.76 4.55
C MET A 102 2.17 11.91 4.96
N GLN A 103 2.35 12.91 4.09
CA GLN A 103 3.12 14.11 4.42
C GLN A 103 2.51 14.88 5.58
N HIS A 104 1.18 15.08 5.59
CA HIS A 104 0.50 15.77 6.68
C HIS A 104 0.69 15.04 8.02
N ILE A 105 0.40 13.74 8.07
CA ILE A 105 0.61 12.94 9.28
C ILE A 105 2.07 13.00 9.73
N THR A 106 3.02 12.89 8.79
CA THR A 106 4.45 12.92 9.11
C THR A 106 4.87 14.26 9.72
N TYR A 107 4.60 15.37 9.04
CA TYR A 107 5.14 16.67 9.43
C TYR A 107 4.29 17.41 10.47
N SER A 108 2.98 17.19 10.49
CA SER A 108 2.08 17.87 11.41
C SER A 108 1.83 17.09 12.71
N GLU A 109 1.96 15.76 12.69
CA GLU A 109 1.64 14.93 13.86
C GLU A 109 2.86 14.18 14.40
N PHE A 110 3.63 13.51 13.53
CA PHE A 110 4.72 12.64 13.97
C PHE A 110 6.00 13.40 14.33
N VAL A 111 6.52 14.22 13.41
CA VAL A 111 7.79 14.94 13.58
C VAL A 111 7.80 15.82 14.84
N PRO A 112 6.77 16.64 15.13
CA PRO A 112 6.77 17.50 16.33
C PRO A 112 6.89 16.71 17.64
N VAL A 113 6.34 15.50 17.68
CA VAL A 113 6.43 14.61 18.86
C VAL A 113 7.84 14.06 19.04
N ILE A 114 8.57 13.81 17.95
CA ILE A 114 9.92 13.25 17.99
C ILE A 114 10.98 14.30 18.32
N ILE A 115 10.95 15.46 17.65
CA ILE A 115 12.00 16.49 17.80
C ILE A 115 11.65 17.60 18.80
N GLY A 116 10.41 17.60 19.31
CA GLY A 116 9.87 18.62 20.18
C GLY A 116 9.28 19.80 19.40
N ALA A 117 8.10 20.27 19.80
CA ALA A 117 7.34 21.30 19.10
C ALA A 117 8.12 22.60 18.82
N ASN A 118 9.01 23.00 19.73
CA ASN A 118 9.81 24.21 19.56
C ASN A 118 10.86 24.12 18.43
N ASN A 119 11.19 22.90 17.99
CA ASN A 119 12.15 22.62 16.93
C ASN A 119 11.48 22.27 15.59
N SER A 120 10.15 22.07 15.56
CA SER A 120 9.40 21.73 14.35
C SER A 120 8.88 22.93 13.55
N ASP A 121 8.84 24.11 14.18
CA ASP A 121 8.33 25.36 13.59
C ASP A 121 9.44 26.29 13.04
N GLN A 122 10.70 25.82 13.03
CA GLN A 122 11.84 26.50 12.39
C GLN A 122 12.04 26.01 10.96
#